data_AF-A0A6V7LHD1-F1
#
_entry.id   AF-A0A6V7LHD1-F1
#
_cell.length_a   1.000
_cell.length_b   1.000
_cell.length_c   1.000
_cell.angle_alpha   90.00
_cell.angle_beta   90.00
_cell.angle_gamma   90.00
#
_symmetry.space_group_name_H-M   'P 1'
#
loop_
_entity.id
_entity.type
_entity.pdbx_description
1 polymer ?
#
loop_
_entity_poly.entity_id
_entity_poly.type
_entity_poly.pdbx_seq_one_letter_code
_entity_poly.pdbx_strand_id
1 'polypeptide(L)'
;VTGPFNMQLIAKDNELKVIECNVRVSRSFPFVSKTLDHDFVAMATRVIVGETVEPVDVLAGCGKVGVKVPQFSFSRLAGADVTLGVEMASTGEVACFGDNRYEAYLKAMLSTGFYIPKRGILLSIGRHM
;
A
#
# COMPACT_ATOMS: atom_id res chain seq x y z
N VAL A 1 19.25 -6.16 13.01
CA VAL A 1 18.49 -4.90 13.17
C VAL A 1 17.52 -5.10 14.31
N THR A 2 17.62 -4.31 15.36
CA THR A 2 16.68 -4.35 16.50
C THR A 2 15.68 -3.21 16.29
N GLY A 3 14.51 -3.53 15.74
CA GLY A 3 13.49 -2.55 15.36
C GLY A 3 12.94 -2.75 13.95
N PRO A 4 12.02 -1.87 13.50
CA PRO A 4 11.29 -2.03 12.26
C PRO A 4 12.14 -1.64 11.05
N PHE A 5 11.97 -2.36 9.94
CA PHE A 5 12.55 -2.00 8.66
C PHE A 5 11.58 -2.29 7.51
N ASN A 6 11.86 -1.73 6.34
CA ASN A 6 11.13 -1.97 5.10
C ASN A 6 12.11 -2.14 3.95
N MET A 7 11.92 -3.19 3.15
CA MET A 7 12.72 -3.47 1.95
C MET A 7 11.84 -3.43 0.72
N GLN A 8 12.30 -2.74 -0.32
CA GLN A 8 11.62 -2.67 -1.62
C GLN A 8 12.38 -3.52 -2.64
N LEU A 9 11.64 -4.31 -3.41
CA LEU A 9 12.19 -5.30 -4.33
C LEU A 9 11.58 -5.11 -5.74
N ILE A 10 12.35 -5.39 -6.77
CA ILE A 10 11.87 -5.65 -8.13
C ILE A 10 11.83 -7.15 -8.31
N ALA A 11 10.69 -7.67 -8.79
CA ALA A 11 10.52 -9.06 -9.16
C ALA A 11 10.20 -9.16 -10.66
N LYS A 12 11.09 -9.78 -11.44
CA LYS A 12 10.92 -9.96 -12.88
C LYS A 12 11.62 -11.24 -13.33
N ASP A 13 10.99 -12.02 -14.19
CA ASP A 13 11.57 -13.24 -14.79
C ASP A 13 12.14 -14.21 -13.74
N ASN A 14 11.45 -14.33 -12.60
CA ASN A 14 11.87 -15.12 -11.44
C ASN A 14 13.17 -14.64 -10.77
N GLU A 15 13.66 -13.44 -11.11
CA GLU A 15 14.75 -12.75 -10.42
C GLU A 15 14.20 -11.71 -9.43
N LEU A 16 14.88 -11.59 -8.28
CA LEU A 16 14.64 -10.56 -7.28
C LEU A 16 15.84 -9.61 -7.19
N LYS A 17 15.59 -8.30 -7.24
CA LYS A 17 16.60 -7.26 -7.04
C LYS A 17 16.16 -6.28 -5.97
N VAL A 18 17.07 -5.89 -5.09
CA VAL A 18 16.81 -4.90 -4.04
C VAL A 18 16.86 -3.50 -4.66
N ILE A 19 15.83 -2.69 -4.39
CA ILE A 19 15.82 -1.26 -4.72
C ILE A 19 16.46 -0.49 -3.57
N GLU A 20 15.87 -0.60 -2.38
CA GLU A 20 16.32 0.09 -1.17
C GLU A 20 15.89 -0.66 0.10
N CYS A 21 16.56 -0.36 1.20
CA CYS A 21 16.19 -0.81 2.55
C CYS A 21 16.14 0.40 3.49
N ASN A 22 14.96 0.68 4.02
CA ASN A 22 14.73 1.71 5.01
C ASN A 22 14.73 1.07 6.40
N VAL A 23 15.74 1.36 7.23
CA VAL A 23 15.84 0.86 8.61
C VAL A 23 14.98 1.71 9.55
N ARG A 24 13.69 1.81 9.22
CA ARG A 24 12.66 2.56 9.95
C ARG A 24 11.28 2.03 9.58
N VAL A 25 10.27 2.49 10.32
CA VAL A 25 8.85 2.30 9.97
C VAL A 25 8.58 2.90 8.59
N SER A 26 7.87 2.15 7.73
CA SER A 26 7.36 2.66 6.46
C SER A 26 5.90 3.07 6.59
N ARG A 27 5.41 3.86 5.62
CA ARG A 27 4.01 4.31 5.58
C ARG A 27 2.99 3.20 5.40
N SER A 28 3.41 1.99 5.02
CA SER A 28 2.53 0.83 4.92
C SER A 28 2.33 0.10 6.25
N PHE A 29 3.09 0.43 7.32
CA PHE A 29 2.95 -0.26 8.62
C PHE A 29 1.53 -0.20 9.17
N PRO A 30 0.84 0.96 9.27
CA PRO A 30 -0.53 1.00 9.77
C PRO A 30 -1.51 0.13 8.97
N PHE A 31 -1.33 0.08 7.65
CA PHE A 31 -2.14 -0.76 6.77
C PHE A 31 -1.87 -2.25 7.00
N VAL A 32 -0.59 -2.65 7.06
CA VAL A 32 -0.20 -4.04 7.31
C VAL A 32 -0.65 -4.48 8.70
N SER A 33 -0.52 -3.63 9.73
CA SER A 33 -0.98 -3.92 11.08
C SER A 33 -2.47 -4.23 11.14
N LYS A 34 -3.31 -3.38 10.53
CA LYS A 34 -4.76 -3.59 10.49
C LYS A 34 -5.15 -4.79 9.62
N THR A 35 -4.39 -5.02 8.55
CA THR A 35 -4.64 -6.16 7.66
C THR A 35 -4.32 -7.45 8.38
N LEU A 36 -3.19 -7.58 9.05
CA LEU A 36 -2.78 -8.82 9.73
C LEU A 36 -3.27 -8.93 11.17
N ASP A 37 -4.09 -7.98 11.62
CA ASP A 37 -4.64 -7.91 12.98
C ASP A 37 -3.55 -7.93 14.07
N HIS A 38 -2.45 -7.23 13.80
CA HIS A 38 -1.28 -7.22 14.67
C HIS A 38 -0.62 -5.85 14.72
N ASP A 39 -0.42 -5.30 15.91
CA ASP A 39 0.23 -3.98 16.05
C ASP A 39 1.76 -4.10 15.98
N PHE A 40 2.27 -4.05 14.76
CA PHE A 40 3.72 -4.06 14.50
C PHE A 40 4.45 -2.85 15.08
N VAL A 41 3.78 -1.71 15.27
CA VAL A 41 4.43 -0.52 15.85
C VAL A 41 4.62 -0.73 17.34
N ALA A 42 3.57 -1.18 18.04
CA ALA A 42 3.68 -1.52 19.47
C ALA A 42 4.71 -2.62 19.71
N MET A 43 4.70 -3.69 18.90
CA MET A 43 5.73 -4.75 18.94
C MET A 43 7.14 -4.16 18.75
N ALA A 44 7.33 -3.34 17.71
CA ALA A 44 8.63 -2.73 17.44
C ALA A 44 9.10 -1.85 18.61
N THR A 45 8.21 -1.06 19.21
CA THR A 45 8.53 -0.24 20.38
C THR A 45 8.99 -1.08 21.57
N ARG A 46 8.27 -2.17 21.88
CA ARG A 46 8.64 -3.09 22.97
C ARG A 46 10.03 -3.69 22.76
N VAL A 47 10.32 -4.14 21.55
CA VAL A 47 11.66 -4.66 21.19
C VAL A 47 12.74 -3.58 21.33
N ILE A 48 12.46 -2.34 20.93
CA ILE A 48 13.42 -1.22 21.04
C ILE A 48 13.75 -0.89 22.50
N VAL A 49 12.77 -0.97 23.42
CA VAL A 49 12.99 -0.72 24.86
C VAL A 49 13.58 -1.92 25.62
N GLY A 50 13.93 -3.01 24.92
CA GLY A 50 14.56 -4.19 25.51
C GLY A 50 13.58 -5.18 26.14
N GLU A 51 12.27 -5.04 25.91
CA GLU A 51 11.31 -6.07 26.30
C GLU A 51 11.49 -7.32 25.43
N THR A 52 11.34 -8.48 26.05
CA THR A 52 11.24 -9.74 25.30
C THR A 52 9.85 -9.85 24.71
N VAL A 53 9.78 -10.05 23.39
CA VAL A 53 8.52 -10.23 22.66
C VAL A 53 8.58 -11.57 21.94
N GLU A 54 7.54 -12.38 22.12
CA GLU A 54 7.41 -13.65 21.42
C GLU A 54 7.18 -13.43 19.92
N PRO A 55 7.82 -14.22 19.04
CA PRO A 55 7.55 -14.18 17.62
C PRO A 55 6.08 -14.49 17.32
N VAL A 56 5.49 -13.72 16.41
CA VAL A 56 4.09 -13.92 15.98
C VAL A 56 4.08 -14.45 14.56
N ASP A 57 3.39 -15.56 14.35
CA ASP A 57 3.12 -16.07 13.00
C ASP A 57 1.95 -15.31 12.38
N VAL A 58 2.28 -14.39 11.47
CA VAL A 58 1.31 -13.60 10.71
C VAL A 58 1.07 -14.16 9.30
N LEU A 59 1.80 -15.19 8.90
CA LEU A 59 1.74 -15.75 7.54
C LEU A 59 0.49 -16.58 7.30
N ALA A 60 -0.12 -17.12 8.36
CA ALA A 60 -1.42 -17.76 8.30
C ALA A 60 -2.53 -16.82 7.76
N GLY A 61 -2.31 -15.51 7.85
CA GLY A 61 -3.30 -14.51 7.46
C GLY A 61 -4.54 -14.54 8.36
N CYS A 62 -5.51 -13.71 8.02
CA CYS A 62 -6.68 -13.40 8.84
C CYS A 62 -7.99 -13.55 8.05
N GLY A 63 -7.95 -14.26 6.92
CA GLY A 63 -9.12 -14.52 6.08
C GLY A 63 -9.70 -13.31 5.35
N LYS A 64 -9.05 -12.13 5.39
CA LYS A 64 -9.47 -10.90 4.70
C LYS A 64 -8.42 -10.43 3.71
N VAL A 65 -8.86 -9.80 2.62
CA VAL A 65 -7.98 -9.12 1.66
C VAL A 65 -8.02 -7.62 1.94
N GLY A 66 -6.85 -7.05 2.24
CA GLY A 66 -6.67 -5.60 2.33
C GLY A 66 -6.16 -5.02 1.01
N VAL A 67 -6.74 -3.90 0.56
CA VAL A 67 -6.24 -3.12 -0.57
C VAL A 67 -6.03 -1.67 -0.13
N LYS A 68 -4.86 -1.13 -0.46
CA LYS A 68 -4.45 0.25 -0.19
C LYS A 68 -4.27 0.97 -1.51
N VAL A 69 -4.99 2.07 -1.70
CA VAL A 69 -4.93 2.92 -2.90
C VAL A 69 -4.48 4.33 -2.54
N PRO A 70 -3.77 5.03 -3.43
CA PRO A 70 -3.40 6.43 -3.22
C PRO A 70 -4.64 7.35 -3.33
N GLN A 71 -4.65 8.40 -2.51
CA GLN A 71 -5.56 9.53 -2.65
C GLN A 71 -4.78 10.71 -3.24
N PHE A 72 -5.36 11.34 -4.26
CA PHE A 72 -4.76 12.47 -4.96
C PHE A 72 -5.59 13.75 -4.77
N SER A 73 -4.94 14.90 -4.82
CA SER A 73 -5.58 16.22 -4.70
C SER A 73 -5.42 17.05 -5.99
N PHE A 74 -5.54 16.42 -7.16
CA PHE A 74 -5.34 17.07 -8.46
C PHE A 74 -6.27 18.27 -8.70
N SER A 75 -7.48 18.24 -8.15
CA SER A 75 -8.44 19.35 -8.26
C SER A 75 -7.97 20.65 -7.56
N ARG A 76 -6.95 20.58 -6.70
CA ARG A 76 -6.40 21.73 -5.97
C ARG A 76 -5.15 22.33 -6.60
N LEU A 77 -4.54 21.69 -7.60
CA LEU A 77 -3.37 22.20 -8.31
C LEU A 77 -3.70 22.50 -9.76
N ALA A 78 -4.18 23.72 -10.03
CA ALA A 78 -4.37 24.20 -11.39
C ALA A 78 -3.03 24.18 -12.14
N GLY A 79 -2.94 23.41 -13.23
CA GLY A 79 -1.73 23.26 -14.05
C GLY A 79 -0.79 22.12 -13.66
N ALA A 80 -1.13 21.28 -12.67
CA ALA A 80 -0.35 20.07 -12.39
C ALA A 80 -0.61 19.00 -13.46
N ASP A 81 0.48 18.40 -13.95
CA ASP A 81 0.39 17.20 -14.77
C ASP A 81 -0.15 16.05 -13.92
N VAL A 82 -1.16 15.34 -14.45
CA VAL A 82 -1.86 14.24 -13.78
C VAL A 82 -1.19 12.88 -14.04
N THR A 83 -0.01 12.87 -14.64
CA THR A 83 0.76 11.65 -14.89
C THR A 83 1.53 11.19 -13.65
N LEU A 84 1.63 9.86 -13.49
CA LEU A 84 2.43 9.24 -12.44
C LEU A 84 3.86 9.05 -12.96
N GLY A 85 4.84 9.47 -12.16
CA GLY A 85 6.26 9.31 -12.46
C GLY A 85 6.98 8.53 -11.37
N VAL A 86 8.31 8.65 -11.36
CA VAL A 86 9.16 8.12 -10.27
C VAL A 86 8.92 8.86 -8.95
N GLU A 87 8.43 10.10 -9.02
CA GLU A 87 8.10 10.92 -7.87
C GLU A 87 6.69 10.61 -7.36
N MET A 88 6.53 10.63 -6.04
CA MET A 88 5.23 10.41 -5.41
C MET A 88 4.37 11.67 -5.44
N ALA A 89 3.29 11.64 -6.24
CA ALA A 89 2.33 12.73 -6.34
C ALA A 89 1.10 12.60 -5.39
N SER A 90 0.89 11.45 -4.76
CA SER A 90 -0.29 11.23 -3.89
C SER A 90 -0.14 11.89 -2.52
N THR A 91 -1.21 12.50 -2.02
CA THR A 91 -1.25 13.26 -0.76
C THR A 91 -1.81 12.46 0.42
N GLY A 92 -2.49 11.34 0.14
CA GLY A 92 -3.06 10.49 1.16
C GLY A 92 -3.24 9.05 0.68
N GLU A 93 -3.96 8.28 1.47
CA GLU A 93 -4.21 6.88 1.23
C GLU A 93 -5.58 6.46 1.75
N VAL A 94 -6.19 5.51 1.04
CA VAL A 94 -7.43 4.85 1.45
C VAL A 94 -7.13 3.35 1.51
N ALA A 95 -7.58 2.71 2.58
CA ALA A 95 -7.46 1.27 2.75
C ALA A 95 -8.83 0.65 3.00
N CYS A 96 -9.15 -0.42 2.26
CA CYS A 96 -10.41 -1.15 2.40
C CYS A 96 -10.16 -2.65 2.50
N PHE A 97 -11.12 -3.34 3.11
CA PHE A 97 -11.14 -4.79 3.23
C PHE A 97 -12.27 -5.40 2.38
N GLY A 98 -12.05 -6.62 1.91
CA GLY A 98 -13.05 -7.44 1.23
C GLY A 98 -12.71 -8.92 1.33
N ASP A 99 -13.66 -9.76 0.90
CA ASP A 99 -13.51 -11.22 0.87
C ASP A 99 -12.52 -11.64 -0.21
N ASN A 100 -12.34 -10.81 -1.24
CA ASN A 100 -11.38 -11.01 -2.30
C ASN A 100 -10.78 -9.67 -2.80
N ARG A 101 -9.76 -9.79 -3.65
CA ARG A 101 -9.02 -8.64 -4.21
C ARG A 101 -9.89 -7.68 -5.04
N TYR A 102 -10.90 -8.20 -5.74
CA TYR A 102 -11.76 -7.39 -6.62
C TYR A 102 -12.69 -6.52 -5.80
N GLU A 103 -13.32 -7.11 -4.79
CA GLU A 103 -14.21 -6.40 -3.88
C GLU A 103 -13.46 -5.33 -3.08
N ALA A 104 -12.32 -5.70 -2.48
CA ALA A 104 -11.49 -4.77 -1.72
C ALA A 104 -11.01 -3.60 -2.59
N TYR A 105 -10.61 -3.87 -3.84
CA TYR A 105 -10.18 -2.84 -4.78
C TYR A 105 -11.33 -1.91 -5.20
N LEU A 106 -12.51 -2.45 -5.51
CA LEU A 106 -13.68 -1.63 -5.85
C LEU A 106 -14.09 -0.73 -4.68
N LYS A 107 -14.12 -1.26 -3.45
CA LYS A 107 -14.39 -0.48 -2.23
C LYS A 107 -13.37 0.64 -2.04
N ALA A 108 -12.09 0.35 -2.26
CA ALA A 108 -11.01 1.32 -2.14
C ALA A 108 -11.14 2.45 -3.18
N MET A 109 -11.41 2.10 -4.44
CA MET A 109 -11.65 3.08 -5.51
C MET A 109 -12.88 3.95 -5.24
N LEU A 110 -14.00 3.37 -4.83
CA LEU A 110 -15.19 4.16 -4.47
C LEU A 110 -14.89 5.14 -3.32
N SER A 111 -14.06 4.71 -2.37
CA SER A 111 -13.69 5.50 -1.19
C SER A 111 -12.68 6.62 -1.50
N THR A 112 -11.99 6.61 -2.65
CA THR A 112 -11.21 7.77 -3.15
C THR A 112 -12.08 8.80 -3.86
N GLY A 113 -13.37 8.51 -4.07
CA GLY A 113 -14.30 9.36 -4.81
C GLY A 113 -14.38 9.02 -6.31
N PHE A 114 -13.83 7.87 -6.73
CA PHE A 114 -14.01 7.37 -8.09
C PHE A 114 -15.45 6.91 -8.32
N TYR A 115 -16.01 7.23 -9.49
CA TYR A 115 -17.34 6.79 -9.89
C TYR A 115 -17.25 5.75 -11.00
N ILE A 116 -17.96 4.63 -10.82
CA ILE A 116 -18.02 3.59 -11.84
C ILE A 116 -18.84 4.13 -13.04
N PRO A 117 -18.24 4.20 -14.24
CA PRO A 117 -18.92 4.72 -15.42
C PRO A 117 -20.07 3.78 -15.83
N LYS A 118 -21.24 4.35 -16.16
CA LYS A 118 -22.46 3.60 -16.52
C LYS A 118 -22.78 3.55 -18.00
N ARG A 119 -22.09 4.33 -18.84
CA ARG A 119 -22.46 4.53 -20.27
C ARG A 119 -21.36 4.13 -21.25
N GLY A 120 -20.21 4.81 -21.18
CA GLY A 120 -19.10 4.59 -22.11
C GLY A 120 -17.76 4.74 -21.41
N ILE A 121 -16.75 4.08 -21.97
CA ILE A 121 -15.36 4.13 -21.52
C ILE A 121 -14.53 4.62 -22.71
N LEU A 122 -13.80 5.72 -22.53
CA LEU A 122 -12.82 6.18 -23.51
C LEU A 122 -11.56 5.34 -23.38
N LEU A 123 -11.15 4.69 -24.47
CA LEU A 123 -9.91 3.93 -24.54
C LEU A 123 -8.91 4.68 -25.42
N SER A 124 -7.84 5.19 -24.80
CA SER A 124 -6.66 5.73 -25.49
C SER A 124 -5.44 5.03 -24.94
N ILE A 125 -4.72 4.31 -25.81
CA ILE A 125 -3.54 3.53 -25.43
C ILE A 125 -2.34 4.04 -26.24
N GLY A 126 -1.23 4.27 -25.54
CA GLY A 126 0.03 4.62 -26.18
C GLY A 126 0.53 3.47 -27.06
N ARG A 127 1.07 3.78 -28.23
CA ARG A 127 1.76 2.79 -29.07
C ARG A 127 3.15 2.56 -28.47
N HIS A 128 3.48 1.33 -28.10
CA HIS A 128 4.83 1.00 -27.65
C HIS A 128 5.82 1.26 -28.80
N MET A 129 6.86 2.06 -28.53
CA MET A 129 8.16 1.95 -29.21
C MET A 129 9.01 0.91 -28.50
#